data_AF-A0A9D7SI03-F1
#
_entry.id   AF-A0A9D7SI03-F1
#
_cell.length_a   1.000
_cell.length_b   1.000
_cell.length_c   1.000
_cell.angle_alpha   90.00
_cell.angle_beta   90.00
_cell.angle_gamma   90.00
#
_symmetry.space_group_name_H-M   'P 1'
#
loop_
_entity.id
_entity.type
_entity.pdbx_description
1 polymer ?
#
loop_
_entity_poly.entity_id
_entity_poly.type
_entity_poly.pdbx_seq_one_letter_code
_entity_poly.pdbx_strand_id
1 'polypeptide(L)'
;MKISLKLFASLAVHLPAQVRSTHRVELELAPGVTVLEVIQGQGIPPGQCAIVLVDGVWVAQGERATRVLSDGEVLAIWPPVAGG
;
A
#
# COMPACT_ATOMS: atom_id res chain seq x y z
N MET A 1 -12.18 -9.23 -4.00
CA MET A 1 -12.43 -8.01 -3.22
C MET A 1 -11.64 -6.90 -3.85
N LYS A 2 -12.21 -5.71 -3.94
CA LYS A 2 -11.59 -4.55 -4.55
C LYS A 2 -11.11 -3.58 -3.49
N ILE A 3 -9.85 -3.19 -3.55
CA ILE A 3 -9.30 -2.14 -2.70
C ILE A 3 -8.68 -1.04 -3.55
N SER A 4 -8.52 0.13 -2.95
CA SER A 4 -7.73 1.21 -3.55
C SER A 4 -6.34 1.24 -2.93
N LEU A 5 -5.31 0.98 -3.74
CA LEU A 5 -3.92 1.17 -3.33
C LEU A 5 -3.46 2.57 -3.74
N LYS A 6 -2.85 3.30 -2.79
CA LYS A 6 -2.21 4.59 -3.03
C LYS A 6 -0.73 4.55 -2.68
N LEU A 7 0.14 4.84 -3.64
CA LEU A 7 1.60 4.89 -3.45
C LEU A 7 2.12 6.29 -3.74
N PHE A 8 2.78 6.90 -2.75
CA PHE A 8 3.22 8.29 -2.82
C PHE A 8 4.73 8.43 -3.06
N ALA A 9 5.12 9.61 -3.54
CA ALA A 9 6.52 9.99 -3.79
C ALA A 9 7.28 8.92 -4.59
N SER A 10 8.44 8.48 -4.11
CA SER A 10 9.28 7.49 -4.82
C SER A 10 8.62 6.13 -4.97
N LEU A 11 7.62 5.77 -4.15
CA LEU A 11 6.92 4.49 -4.27
C LEU A 11 5.96 4.44 -5.47
N ALA A 12 5.60 5.58 -6.07
CA ALA A 12 4.76 5.61 -7.26
C ALA A 12 5.37 4.82 -8.43
N VAL A 13 6.68 4.56 -8.43
CA VAL A 13 7.35 3.71 -9.43
C VAL A 13 6.80 2.28 -9.49
N HIS A 14 6.26 1.77 -8.37
CA HIS A 14 5.67 0.44 -8.29
C HIS A 14 4.26 0.36 -8.92
N LEU A 15 3.65 1.51 -9.25
CA LEU A 15 2.39 1.53 -9.98
C LEU A 15 2.62 1.38 -11.50
N PRO A 16 1.61 0.87 -12.24
CA PRO A 16 1.59 0.94 -13.70
C PRO A 16 1.79 2.38 -14.19
N ALA A 17 2.58 2.57 -15.25
CA ALA A 17 2.99 3.88 -15.75
C ALA A 17 1.80 4.84 -15.98
N GLN A 18 0.67 4.28 -16.42
CA GLN A 18 -0.56 5.00 -16.76
C GLN A 18 -1.25 5.65 -15.55
N VAL A 19 -1.02 5.13 -14.34
CA VAL A 19 -1.68 5.59 -13.10
C VAL A 19 -0.71 6.18 -12.09
N ARG A 20 0.56 6.36 -12.45
CA ARG A 20 1.57 6.96 -11.56
C ARG A 20 1.24 8.41 -11.20
N SER A 21 0.70 9.18 -12.14
CA SER A 21 0.32 10.59 -11.92
C SER A 21 -0.83 10.77 -10.93
N THR A 22 -1.71 9.78 -10.81
CA THR A 22 -2.84 9.80 -9.86
C THR A 22 -2.51 9.16 -8.52
N HIS A 23 -1.32 8.54 -8.41
CA HIS A 23 -0.86 7.83 -7.22
C HIS A 23 -1.84 6.75 -6.73
N ARG A 24 -2.73 6.23 -7.58
CA ARG A 24 -3.80 5.33 -7.18
C ARG A 24 -4.07 4.26 -8.23
N VAL A 25 -4.26 3.03 -7.78
CA VAL A 25 -4.76 1.92 -8.60
C VAL A 25 -5.80 1.12 -7.81
N GLU A 26 -6.76 0.54 -8.51
CA GLU A 26 -7.67 -0.45 -7.92
C GLU A 26 -7.05 -1.84 -8.07
N LEU A 27 -7.05 -2.60 -6.99
CA LEU A 27 -6.57 -3.99 -6.98
C LEU A 27 -7.75 -4.92 -6.74
N GLU A 28 -7.89 -5.94 -7.58
CA GLU A 28 -8.74 -7.10 -7.30
C GLU A 28 -7.89 -8.15 -6.58
N LEU A 29 -8.24 -8.45 -5.34
CA LEU A 29 -7.52 -9.35 -4.44
C LEU A 29 -8.43 -10.49 -3.96
N ALA A 30 -7.83 -11.61 -3.59
CA ALA A 30 -8.55 -12.64 -2.85
C ALA A 30 -9.00 -12.10 -1.46
N PRO A 31 -10.14 -12.54 -0.93
CA PRO A 31 -10.51 -12.25 0.46
C PRO A 31 -9.44 -12.77 1.43
N GLY A 32 -9.23 -12.07 2.54
CA GLY A 32 -8.28 -12.50 3.57
C GLY A 32 -6.83 -12.05 3.35
N VAL A 33 -6.53 -11.37 2.24
CA VAL A 33 -5.18 -10.84 1.97
C VAL A 33 -4.81 -9.76 2.97
N THR A 34 -3.59 -9.83 3.49
CA THR A 34 -3.02 -8.92 4.47
C THR A 34 -2.32 -7.74 3.81
N VAL A 35 -2.08 -6.67 4.59
CA VAL A 35 -1.31 -5.50 4.16
C VAL A 35 0.09 -5.91 3.66
N LEU A 36 0.77 -6.82 4.36
CA LEU A 36 2.11 -7.27 3.97
C LEU A 36 2.10 -8.01 2.63
N GLU A 37 1.12 -8.87 2.39
CA GLU A 37 0.99 -9.59 1.13
C GLU A 37 0.74 -8.64 -0.05
N VAL A 38 -0.04 -7.56 0.13
CA VAL A 38 -0.18 -6.52 -0.90
C VAL A 38 1.14 -5.82 -1.17
N ILE A 39 1.88 -5.41 -0.13
CA ILE A 39 3.20 -4.76 -0.26
C ILE A 39 4.16 -5.64 -1.07
N GLN A 40 4.23 -6.93 -0.72
CA GLN A 40 5.08 -7.90 -1.40
C GLN A 40 4.62 -8.16 -2.84
N GLY A 41 3.31 -8.28 -3.08
CA GLY A 41 2.73 -8.49 -4.40
C GLY A 41 2.97 -7.31 -5.36
N GLN A 42 3.12 -6.09 -4.85
CA GLN A 42 3.52 -4.91 -5.62
C GLN A 42 5.05 -4.78 -5.78
N GLY A 43 5.82 -5.72 -5.23
CA GLY A 43 7.28 -5.71 -5.26
C GLY A 43 7.90 -4.55 -4.50
N ILE A 44 7.20 -3.99 -3.50
CA ILE A 44 7.71 -2.88 -2.68
C ILE A 44 8.56 -3.48 -1.56
N PRO A 45 9.84 -3.11 -1.40
CA PRO A 45 10.64 -3.53 -0.27
C PRO A 45 10.00 -3.07 1.06
N PRO A 46 9.73 -3.96 2.03
CA PRO A 46 9.05 -3.58 3.28
C PRO A 46 9.74 -2.46 4.08
N GLY A 47 11.08 -2.37 3.98
CA GLY A 47 11.87 -1.30 4.59
C GLY A 47 11.68 0.09 3.96
N GLN A 48 11.07 0.15 2.77
CA GLN A 48 10.67 1.40 2.11
C GLN A 48 9.22 1.79 2.43
N CYS A 49 8.50 1.04 3.25
CA CYS A 49 7.14 1.40 3.69
C CYS A 49 7.20 2.06 5.07
N ALA A 50 7.49 3.37 5.10
CA ALA A 50 7.61 4.11 6.36
C ALA A 50 6.24 4.37 6.98
N ILE A 51 5.30 4.93 6.21
CA ILE A 51 3.93 5.21 6.64
C ILE A 51 2.99 4.28 5.90
N VAL A 52 2.20 3.51 6.64
CA VAL A 52 1.19 2.60 6.08
C VAL A 52 -0.13 2.86 6.78
N LEU A 53 -1.15 3.21 6.01
CA LEU A 53 -2.49 3.51 6.49
C LEU A 53 -3.51 2.61 5.81
N VAL A 54 -4.51 2.13 6.55
CA VAL A 54 -5.76 1.58 6.01
C VAL A 54 -6.90 2.49 6.44
N ASP A 55 -7.59 3.09 5.47
CA ASP A 55 -8.64 4.10 5.70
C ASP A 55 -8.23 5.24 6.65
N GLY A 56 -6.95 5.65 6.56
CA GLY A 56 -6.38 6.69 7.39
C GLY A 56 -5.89 6.23 8.77
N VAL A 57 -6.15 4.97 9.15
CA VAL A 57 -5.67 4.37 10.39
C VAL A 57 -4.28 3.79 10.19
N TRP A 58 -3.35 4.16 11.08
CA TRP A 58 -1.98 3.67 11.06
C TRP A 58 -1.89 2.15 11.26
N VAL A 59 -1.03 1.49 10.48
CA VAL A 59 -0.71 0.07 10.62
C VAL A 59 0.79 -0.08 10.90
N ALA A 60 1.12 -0.50 12.12
CA ALA A 60 2.50 -0.65 12.55
C ALA A 60 3.20 -1.79 11.80
N GLN A 61 4.54 -1.75 11.69
CA GLN A 61 5.29 -2.76 10.93
C GLN A 61 5.00 -4.21 11.37
N GLY A 62 4.89 -4.46 12.67
CA GLY A 62 4.59 -5.79 13.22
C GLY A 62 3.15 -6.26 12.97
N GLU A 63 2.23 -5.37 12.62
CA GLU A 63 0.81 -5.68 12.38
C GLU A 63 0.51 -5.95 10.91
N ARG A 64 1.40 -5.56 9.98
CA ARG A 64 1.16 -5.67 8.53
C ARG A 64 0.91 -7.10 8.08
N ALA A 65 1.51 -8.09 8.76
CA ALA A 65 1.35 -9.51 8.47
C ALA A 65 0.03 -10.11 8.97
N THR A 66 -0.70 -9.41 9.85
CA THR A 66 -1.95 -9.90 10.45
C THR A 66 -3.15 -8.99 10.16
N ARG A 67 -2.92 -7.75 9.73
CA ARG A 67 -3.97 -6.83 9.28
C ARG A 67 -4.49 -7.26 7.91
N VAL A 68 -5.57 -8.04 7.93
CA VAL A 68 -6.36 -8.46 6.76
C VAL A 68 -7.12 -7.27 6.21
N LEU A 69 -7.09 -7.06 4.90
CA LEU A 69 -7.84 -6.04 4.18
C LEU A 69 -9.27 -6.49 3.88
N SER A 70 -10.19 -5.54 3.82
CA SER A 70 -11.59 -5.73 3.48
C SER A 70 -11.96 -5.05 2.16
N ASP A 71 -13.07 -5.47 1.58
CA ASP A 71 -13.61 -4.88 0.35
C ASP A 71 -13.88 -3.37 0.54
N GLY A 72 -13.49 -2.57 -0.45
CA GLY A 72 -13.66 -1.12 -0.46
C GLY A 72 -12.61 -0.31 0.30
N GLU A 73 -11.74 -0.94 1.10
CA GLU A 73 -10.74 -0.22 1.89
C GLU A 73 -9.68 0.49 1.00
N VAL A 74 -9.09 1.54 1.56
CA VAL A 74 -7.99 2.29 0.96
C VAL A 74 -6.68 2.00 1.72
N LEU A 75 -5.73 1.36 1.05
CA LEU A 75 -4.37 1.18 1.54
C LEU A 75 -3.47 2.29 0.99
N ALA A 76 -2.87 3.10 1.86
CA ALA A 76 -2.00 4.20 1.48
C ALA A 76 -0.60 4.04 2.07
N ILE A 77 0.44 4.22 1.24
CA ILE A 77 1.84 3.96 1.62
C ILE A 77 2.75 5.11 1.19
N TRP A 78 3.60 5.56 2.12
CA TRP A 78 4.66 6.54 1.85
C TRP A 78 6.05 5.96 2.15
N PRO A 79 7.06 6.36 1.36
CA PRO A 79 8.45 6.06 1.64
C PRO A 79 8.94 6.79 2.90
N PRO A 80 10.10 6.38 3.47
CA PRO A 80 10.80 7.20 4.45
C PRO A 80 10.94 8.62 3.93
N VAL A 81 10.62 9.60 4.78
CA VAL A 81 10.82 11.00 4.43
C VAL A 81 12.32 11.22 4.31
N ALA A 82 12.81 11.41 3.07
CA ALA A 82 14.10 12.05 2.87
C ALA A 82 13.90 13.52 3.25
N GLY A 83 14.34 13.89 4.46
CA GLY A 83 14.39 15.29 4.85
C GLY A 83 15.17 16.07 3.80
N GLY A 84 14.57 17.15 3.31
CA GLY A 84 15.27 18.20 2.57
C GLY A 84 15.95 19.17 3.54
#